data_AF-A0A1Y1L2R9-F1
#
_entry.id   AF-A0A1Y1L2R9-F1
#
_cell.length_a   1.000
_cell.length_b   1.000
_cell.length_c   1.000
_cell.angle_alpha   90.00
_cell.angle_beta   90.00
_cell.angle_gamma   90.00
#
_symmetry.space_group_name_H-M   'P 1'
#
loop_
_entity.id
_entity.type
_entity.pdbx_description
1 polymer ?
#
loop_
_entity_poly.entity_id
_entity_poly.type
_entity_poly.pdbx_seq_one_letter_code
_entity_poly.pdbx_strand_id
1 'polypeptide(L)'
;MNHITLEFMTESNKYQIILIYRANYSRLSQQYLWPSFTFPTPWPQTISQTDLFDKLNRGIATRLQSFAYVSQCVLTPTNGFVAKKLCSTLKKTCVVPIHGARIEWIQQQRIGEGGVNIVIGDFVNLNDFEFPAEVVQLNLQVFPTNASILTPVDN
;
A
#
# COMPACT_ATOMS: atom_id res chain seq x y z
N MET A 1 -9.81 -20.46 13.01
CA MET A 1 -8.62 -19.64 13.33
C MET A 1 -9.11 -18.24 13.61
N ASN A 2 -8.95 -17.75 14.85
CA ASN A 2 -9.62 -16.51 15.31
C ASN A 2 -8.74 -15.26 15.15
N HIS A 3 -7.45 -15.42 14.85
CA HIS A 3 -6.51 -14.36 14.50
C HIS A 3 -5.32 -14.96 13.75
N ILE A 4 -4.65 -14.15 12.93
CA ILE A 4 -3.40 -14.48 12.23
C ILE A 4 -2.35 -13.47 12.66
N THR A 5 -1.22 -13.94 13.17
CA THR A 5 -0.07 -13.13 13.60
C THR A 5 1.13 -13.40 12.70
N LEU A 6 2.11 -12.48 12.72
CA LEU A 6 3.38 -12.70 12.03
C LEU A 6 4.10 -13.94 12.57
N GLU A 7 4.12 -14.16 13.89
CA GLU A 7 4.70 -15.35 14.51
C GLU A 7 4.04 -16.65 14.04
N PHE A 8 2.71 -16.69 13.95
CA PHE A 8 1.99 -17.85 13.43
C PHE A 8 2.42 -18.15 11.99
N MET A 9 2.53 -17.10 11.15
CA MET A 9 2.94 -17.26 9.76
C MET A 9 4.39 -17.70 9.65
N THR A 10 5.33 -17.03 10.30
CA THR A 10 6.77 -17.23 10.09
C THR A 10 7.36 -18.33 10.96
N GLU A 11 7.08 -18.33 12.27
CA GLU A 11 7.72 -19.24 13.20
C GLU A 11 7.04 -20.60 13.21
N SER A 12 5.71 -20.60 13.36
CA SER A 12 4.96 -21.84 13.53
C SER A 12 4.72 -22.60 12.22
N ASN A 13 4.53 -21.91 11.09
CA ASN A 13 4.06 -22.56 9.84
C ASN A 13 4.89 -22.26 8.59
N LYS A 14 5.91 -21.38 8.67
CA LYS A 14 6.80 -21.02 7.56
C LYS A 14 6.05 -20.50 6.30
N TYR A 15 4.88 -19.89 6.50
CA TYR A 15 4.15 -19.17 5.47
C TYR A 15 4.78 -17.80 5.19
N GLN A 16 4.89 -17.46 3.91
CA GLN A 16 5.48 -16.17 3.47
C GLN A 16 4.49 -15.28 2.72
N ILE A 17 3.34 -15.81 2.31
CA ILE A 17 2.43 -15.14 1.38
C ILE A 17 1.01 -15.15 1.95
N ILE A 18 0.35 -13.99 1.91
CA ILE A 18 -1.10 -13.87 2.04
C ILE A 18 -1.67 -13.64 0.64
N LEU A 19 -2.46 -14.58 0.14
CA LEU A 19 -3.07 -14.47 -1.18
C LEU A 19 -4.49 -13.91 -1.08
N ILE A 20 -4.67 -12.67 -1.54
CA ILE A 20 -5.98 -12.01 -1.59
C ILE A 20 -6.52 -12.10 -3.02
N TYR A 21 -7.57 -12.91 -3.22
CA TYR A 21 -8.09 -13.14 -4.57
C TYR A 21 -9.31 -12.27 -4.88
N ARG A 22 -9.22 -11.50 -5.97
CA ARG A 22 -10.19 -10.47 -6.37
C ARG A 22 -11.32 -11.00 -7.27
N ALA A 23 -11.87 -12.17 -6.95
CA ALA A 23 -13.09 -12.63 -7.60
C ALA A 23 -14.10 -13.18 -6.59
N ASN A 24 -15.35 -12.75 -6.76
CA ASN A 24 -16.48 -13.07 -5.91
C ASN A 24 -16.81 -14.57 -5.82
N TYR A 25 -16.39 -15.38 -6.81
CA TYR A 25 -16.66 -16.82 -6.88
C TYR A 25 -15.68 -17.70 -6.09
N SER A 26 -14.50 -17.18 -5.75
CA SER A 26 -13.51 -17.91 -4.93
C SER A 26 -13.92 -18.13 -3.48
N ARG A 27 -15.04 -17.52 -3.05
CA ARG A 27 -15.51 -17.43 -1.66
C ARG A 27 -15.94 -18.76 -1.03
N LEU A 28 -16.15 -19.81 -1.83
CA LEU A 28 -16.93 -20.96 -1.38
C LEU A 28 -16.14 -22.28 -1.23
N SER A 29 -14.87 -22.36 -1.67
CA SER A 29 -14.18 -23.66 -1.68
C SER A 29 -12.66 -23.66 -1.49
N GLN A 30 -12.02 -22.50 -1.29
CA GLN A 30 -10.56 -22.42 -1.22
C GLN A 30 -10.08 -21.89 0.14
N GLN A 31 -9.64 -22.81 1.01
CA GLN A 31 -9.19 -22.52 2.37
C GLN A 31 -7.94 -21.63 2.47
N TYR A 32 -7.20 -21.46 1.36
CA TYR A 32 -5.96 -20.67 1.32
C TYR A 32 -6.12 -19.27 0.70
N LEU A 33 -7.32 -18.93 0.22
CA LEU A 33 -7.59 -17.64 -0.41
C LEU A 33 -8.30 -16.71 0.57
N TRP A 34 -7.73 -15.53 0.77
CA TRP A 34 -8.38 -14.52 1.58
C TRP A 34 -9.52 -13.84 0.80
N PRO A 35 -10.72 -13.68 1.41
CA PRO A 35 -11.81 -13.00 0.74
C PRO A 35 -11.49 -11.54 0.40
N SER A 36 -11.74 -11.14 -0.86
CA SER A 36 -11.48 -9.76 -1.31
C SER A 36 -12.22 -8.68 -0.52
N PHE A 37 -13.39 -8.96 0.04
CA PHE A 37 -14.22 -7.94 0.69
C PHE A 37 -13.65 -7.49 2.05
N THR A 38 -12.76 -8.27 2.67
CA THR A 38 -12.06 -7.88 3.91
C THR A 38 -10.80 -7.07 3.63
N PHE A 39 -10.47 -6.84 2.35
CA PHE A 39 -9.35 -6.02 1.88
C PHE A 39 -9.84 -5.03 0.81
N PRO A 40 -10.82 -4.15 1.09
CA PRO A 40 -11.23 -3.11 0.15
C PRO A 40 -10.03 -2.39 -0.49
N THR A 41 -10.11 -2.17 -1.80
CA THR A 41 -9.07 -1.50 -2.60
C THR A 41 -9.73 -0.51 -3.54
N PRO A 42 -10.20 0.63 -3.01
CA PRO A 42 -10.95 1.59 -3.80
C PRO A 42 -10.04 2.20 -4.86
N TRP A 43 -10.51 2.20 -6.10
CA TRP A 43 -9.78 2.79 -7.21
C TRP A 43 -9.91 4.32 -7.14
N PRO A 44 -8.81 5.11 -7.04
CA PRO A 44 -8.92 6.56 -6.86
C PRO A 44 -9.61 7.28 -8.02
N GLN A 45 -9.43 6.77 -9.24
CA GLN A 45 -10.06 7.26 -10.48
C GLN A 45 -9.86 8.77 -10.67
N THR A 46 -8.64 9.25 -10.48
CA THR A 46 -8.30 10.67 -10.56
C THR A 46 -6.89 10.89 -11.06
N ILE A 47 -6.70 12.02 -11.74
CA ILE A 47 -5.39 12.57 -12.12
C ILE A 47 -4.99 13.77 -11.25
N SER A 48 -5.87 14.20 -10.34
CA SER A 48 -5.58 15.28 -9.41
C SER A 48 -4.89 14.73 -8.17
N GLN A 49 -3.73 15.28 -7.86
CA GLN A 49 -2.96 14.94 -6.66
C GLN A 49 -3.77 15.21 -5.39
N THR A 50 -4.43 16.37 -5.29
CA THR A 50 -5.25 16.73 -4.13
C THR A 50 -6.41 15.75 -3.94
N ASP A 51 -7.14 15.46 -5.02
CA ASP A 51 -8.28 14.52 -4.97
C ASP A 51 -7.82 13.09 -4.62
N LEU A 52 -6.63 12.68 -5.06
CA LEU A 52 -6.04 11.40 -4.66
C LEU A 52 -5.87 11.35 -3.13
N PHE A 53 -5.16 12.32 -2.54
CA PHE A 53 -4.88 12.30 -1.10
C PHE A 53 -6.14 12.49 -0.24
N ASP A 54 -7.09 13.31 -0.69
CA ASP A 54 -8.40 13.45 -0.04
C ASP A 54 -9.16 12.12 -0.01
N LYS A 55 -9.16 11.37 -1.12
CA LYS A 55 -9.77 10.04 -1.19
C LYS A 55 -9.06 9.03 -0.32
N LEU A 56 -7.73 9.04 -0.28
CA LEU A 56 -6.94 8.17 0.59
C LEU A 56 -7.26 8.43 2.07
N ASN A 57 -7.22 9.69 2.49
CA ASN A 57 -7.52 10.09 3.88
C ASN A 57 -8.96 9.75 4.27
N ARG A 58 -9.93 10.06 3.40
CA ARG A 58 -11.35 9.70 3.64
C ARG A 58 -11.52 8.19 3.75
N GLY A 59 -10.83 7.42 2.90
CA GLY A 59 -10.85 5.97 2.92
C GLY A 59 -10.36 5.38 4.24
N ILE A 60 -9.21 5.86 4.72
CA ILE A 60 -8.66 5.45 6.03
C ILE A 60 -9.61 5.85 7.17
N ALA A 61 -10.20 7.03 7.12
CA ALA A 61 -11.11 7.52 8.17
C ALA A 61 -12.46 6.77 8.21
N THR A 62 -12.96 6.30 7.07
CA THR A 62 -14.31 5.72 6.93
C THR A 62 -14.34 4.21 6.82
N ARG A 63 -13.18 3.53 6.72
CA ARG A 63 -13.12 2.07 6.63
C ARG A 63 -13.70 1.39 7.88
N LEU A 64 -14.18 0.17 7.70
CA LEU A 64 -14.48 -0.73 8.81
C LEU A 64 -13.16 -1.12 9.48
N GLN A 65 -13.02 -0.81 10.78
CA GLN A 65 -11.78 -1.09 11.54
C GLN A 65 -11.49 -2.59 11.67
N SER A 66 -12.53 -3.43 11.59
CA SER A 66 -12.41 -4.89 11.60
C SER A 66 -11.83 -5.47 10.30
N PHE A 67 -11.76 -4.68 9.23
CA PHE A 67 -11.22 -5.09 7.94
C PHE A 67 -9.89 -4.38 7.66
N ALA A 68 -9.05 -5.04 6.86
CA ALA A 68 -7.87 -4.40 6.31
C ALA A 68 -8.29 -3.36 5.26
N TYR A 69 -7.37 -2.49 4.88
CA TYR A 69 -7.62 -1.49 3.85
C TYR A 69 -6.39 -1.26 2.99
N VAL A 70 -6.59 -1.27 1.67
CA VAL A 70 -5.53 -1.09 0.69
C VAL A 70 -5.62 0.32 0.13
N SER A 71 -4.70 1.18 0.58
CA SER A 71 -4.51 2.55 0.10
C SER A 71 -3.78 2.52 -1.25
N GLN A 72 -4.53 2.71 -2.32
CA GLN A 72 -4.00 2.72 -3.69
C GLN A 72 -3.45 4.11 -4.03
N CYS A 73 -2.16 4.32 -3.80
CA CYS A 73 -1.46 5.60 -3.98
C CYS A 73 -0.98 5.79 -5.44
N VAL A 74 -1.94 5.76 -6.38
CA VAL A 74 -1.70 5.92 -7.82
C VAL A 74 -2.66 6.91 -8.43
N LEU A 75 -2.16 7.75 -9.35
CA LEU A 75 -3.03 8.49 -10.25
C LEU A 75 -3.52 7.58 -11.36
N THR A 76 -4.81 7.68 -11.67
CA THR A 76 -5.45 6.95 -12.75
C THR A 76 -5.74 7.89 -13.90
N PRO A 77 -4.92 7.89 -14.97
CA PRO A 77 -5.23 8.69 -16.15
C PRO A 77 -6.53 8.22 -16.79
N THR A 78 -7.37 9.18 -17.19
CA THR A 78 -8.58 8.89 -17.97
C THR A 78 -8.20 8.63 -19.43
N ASN A 79 -9.05 7.93 -20.19
CA ASN A 79 -8.81 7.66 -21.61
C ASN A 79 -8.50 8.94 -22.42
N GLY A 80 -9.18 10.04 -22.10
CA GLY A 80 -8.93 11.35 -22.71
C GLY A 80 -7.58 11.98 -22.31
N PHE A 81 -7.10 11.71 -21.10
CA PHE A 81 -5.77 12.14 -20.66
C PHE A 81 -4.67 11.35 -21.37
N VAL A 82 -4.84 10.03 -21.52
CA VAL A 82 -3.92 9.17 -22.26
C VAL A 82 -3.84 9.60 -23.73
N ALA A 83 -4.99 9.85 -24.37
CA ALA A 83 -5.05 10.29 -25.77
C ALA A 83 -4.37 11.66 -26.03
N LYS A 84 -4.28 12.55 -25.03
CA LYS A 84 -3.58 13.84 -25.14
C LYS A 84 -2.07 13.74 -24.88
N LYS A 85 -1.59 12.60 -24.37
CA LYS A 85 -0.21 12.40 -23.92
C LYS A 85 0.44 11.19 -24.60
N LEU A 86 0.12 10.94 -25.87
CA LEU A 86 0.55 9.77 -26.64
C LEU A 86 2.08 9.58 -26.71
N CYS A 87 2.86 10.66 -26.62
CA CYS A 87 4.33 10.60 -26.61
C CYS A 87 4.95 10.61 -25.20
N SER A 88 4.14 10.47 -24.14
CA SER A 88 4.59 10.43 -22.74
C SER A 88 4.41 9.03 -22.14
N THR A 89 4.97 8.80 -20.96
CA THR A 89 4.80 7.55 -20.22
C THR A 89 3.94 7.78 -18.97
N LEU A 90 3.31 6.72 -18.46
CA LEU A 90 2.61 6.76 -17.18
C LEU A 90 3.54 7.26 -16.06
N LYS A 91 4.80 6.77 -16.04
CA LYS A 91 5.83 7.21 -15.08
C LYS A 91 6.01 8.73 -15.10
N LYS A 92 6.30 9.29 -16.29
CA LYS A 92 6.58 10.73 -16.44
C LYS A 92 5.36 11.60 -16.11
N THR A 93 4.16 11.12 -16.38
CA THR A 93 2.95 11.95 -16.32
C THR A 93 2.17 11.80 -15.02
N CYS A 94 2.20 10.62 -14.40
CA CYS A 94 1.34 10.27 -13.27
C CYS A 94 2.11 9.91 -12.00
N VAL A 95 3.42 9.64 -12.09
CA VAL A 95 4.20 9.12 -10.95
C VAL A 95 5.28 10.08 -10.49
N VAL A 96 6.13 10.56 -11.40
CA VAL A 96 7.17 11.55 -11.08
C VAL A 96 6.56 12.84 -10.47
N PRO A 97 5.47 13.43 -11.01
CA PRO A 97 4.96 14.69 -10.49
C PRO A 97 4.42 14.62 -9.07
N ILE A 98 3.86 13.48 -8.67
CA ILE A 98 3.27 13.31 -7.33
C ILE A 98 4.26 12.73 -6.32
N HIS A 99 5.47 12.37 -6.74
CA HIS A 99 6.33 11.49 -5.95
C HIS A 99 6.63 12.06 -4.57
N GLY A 100 7.08 13.32 -4.49
CA GLY A 100 7.35 13.98 -3.21
C GLY A 100 6.13 13.98 -2.31
N ALA A 101 4.97 14.37 -2.83
CA ALA A 101 3.74 14.37 -2.05
C ALA A 101 3.28 12.98 -1.59
N ARG A 102 3.58 11.92 -2.35
CA ARG A 102 3.34 10.54 -1.88
C ARG A 102 4.21 10.20 -0.68
N ILE A 103 5.48 10.59 -0.70
CA ILE A 103 6.41 10.38 0.40
C ILE A 103 5.95 11.17 1.64
N GLU A 104 5.66 12.47 1.47
CA GLU A 104 5.13 13.31 2.54
C GLU A 104 3.84 12.73 3.14
N TRP A 105 2.92 12.26 2.30
CA TRP A 105 1.69 11.63 2.77
C TRP A 105 1.97 10.36 3.58
N ILE A 106 2.89 9.48 3.14
CA ILE A 106 3.27 8.27 3.87
C ILE A 106 3.84 8.63 5.24
N GLN A 107 4.77 9.58 5.30
CA GLN A 107 5.43 10.01 6.54
C GLN A 107 4.46 10.58 7.59
N GLN A 108 3.33 11.12 7.14
CA GLN A 108 2.26 11.63 8.02
C GLN A 108 1.29 10.53 8.49
N GLN A 109 1.41 9.30 7.99
CA GLN A 109 0.52 8.22 8.39
C GLN A 109 0.89 7.62 9.75
N ARG A 110 -0.13 7.11 10.43
CA ARG A 110 0.00 6.33 11.66
C ARG A 110 -0.21 4.85 11.37
N ILE A 111 0.48 4.01 12.13
CA ILE A 111 0.32 2.56 12.19
C ILE A 111 -0.71 2.13 13.26
N GLY A 112 -1.21 0.89 13.14
CA GLY A 112 -2.15 0.30 14.09
C GLY A 112 -3.62 0.66 13.83
N GLU A 113 -4.47 0.49 14.85
CA GLU A 113 -5.93 0.72 14.74
C GLU A 113 -6.23 2.13 14.23
N GLY A 114 -7.09 2.31 13.23
CA GLY A 114 -7.38 3.62 12.61
C GLY A 114 -6.26 4.19 11.72
N GLY A 115 -5.11 3.53 11.65
CA GLY A 115 -3.98 3.89 10.80
C GLY A 115 -4.03 3.26 9.41
N VAL A 116 -2.95 3.43 8.65
CA VAL A 116 -2.74 2.78 7.35
C VAL A 116 -2.44 1.28 7.54
N ASN A 117 -2.78 0.45 6.54
CA ASN A 117 -2.47 -1.00 6.56
C ASN A 117 -1.58 -1.39 5.37
N ILE A 118 -2.15 -1.42 4.17
CA ILE A 118 -1.43 -1.78 2.94
C ILE A 118 -1.42 -0.57 2.04
N VAL A 119 -0.24 -0.17 1.56
CA VAL A 119 -0.08 0.88 0.55
C VAL A 119 0.44 0.24 -0.72
N ILE A 120 -0.22 0.50 -1.85
CA ILE A 120 0.26 0.07 -3.18
C ILE A 120 0.51 1.30 -4.06
N GLY A 121 1.50 1.20 -4.95
CA GLY A 121 1.90 2.28 -5.84
C GLY A 121 2.60 1.77 -7.09
N ASP A 122 2.60 2.57 -8.15
CA ASP A 122 3.31 2.28 -9.40
C ASP A 122 4.77 2.78 -9.35
N PHE A 123 5.63 2.10 -10.11
CA PHE A 123 7.08 2.37 -10.24
C PHE A 123 7.79 2.49 -8.89
N VAL A 124 7.64 1.47 -8.05
CA VAL A 124 8.22 1.40 -6.69
C VAL A 124 9.75 1.52 -6.66
N ASN A 125 10.43 1.32 -7.80
CA ASN A 125 11.87 1.48 -7.95
C ASN A 125 12.32 2.91 -8.28
N LEU A 126 11.40 3.88 -8.37
CA LEU A 126 11.75 5.29 -8.52
C LEU A 126 12.57 5.75 -7.30
N ASN A 127 13.57 6.59 -7.56
CA ASN A 127 14.46 7.16 -6.53
C ASN A 127 15.02 6.10 -5.57
N ASP A 128 15.59 5.02 -6.13
CA ASP A 128 16.22 3.95 -5.34
C ASP A 128 15.28 3.34 -4.27
N PHE A 129 14.05 3.02 -4.68
CA PHE A 129 13.06 2.40 -3.81
C PHE A 129 12.64 3.24 -2.60
N GLU A 130 12.71 4.58 -2.72
CA GLU A 130 12.26 5.52 -1.69
C GLU A 130 10.81 5.27 -1.23
N PHE A 131 9.89 5.05 -2.16
CA PHE A 131 8.48 4.78 -1.84
C PHE A 131 8.27 3.56 -0.91
N PRO A 132 8.70 2.34 -1.27
CA PRO A 132 8.56 1.20 -0.36
C PRO A 132 9.41 1.33 0.91
N ALA A 133 10.58 2.00 0.87
CA ALA A 133 11.39 2.23 2.06
C ALA A 133 10.63 3.04 3.12
N GLU A 134 9.96 4.12 2.73
CA GLU A 134 9.15 4.94 3.62
C GLU A 134 7.95 4.18 4.22
N VAL A 135 7.31 3.31 3.42
CA VAL A 135 6.24 2.44 3.95
C VAL A 135 6.77 1.46 4.99
N VAL A 136 7.96 0.88 4.77
CA VAL A 136 8.60 -0.02 5.75
C VAL A 136 9.01 0.76 7.01
N GLN A 137 9.54 1.97 6.84
CA GLN A 137 10.00 2.84 7.93
C GLN A 137 8.88 3.15 8.94
N LEU A 138 7.62 3.24 8.49
CA LEU A 138 6.47 3.39 9.39
C LEU A 138 6.39 2.28 10.45
N ASN A 139 6.71 1.03 10.09
CA ASN A 139 6.71 -0.08 11.04
C ASN A 139 7.88 -0.02 12.02
N LEU A 140 8.99 0.62 11.63
CA LEU A 140 10.17 0.76 12.49
C LEU A 140 9.93 1.75 13.63
N GLN A 141 8.96 2.66 13.51
CA GLN A 141 8.58 3.61 14.56
C GLN A 141 8.03 2.92 15.83
N VAL A 142 7.60 1.65 15.75
CA VAL A 142 7.14 0.87 16.91
C VAL A 142 8.30 0.40 17.78
N PHE A 143 9.48 0.21 17.19
CA PHE A 143 10.61 -0.32 17.91
C PHE A 143 11.36 0.82 18.62
N PRO A 144 11.66 0.70 19.93
CA PRO A 144 12.49 1.68 20.62
C PRO A 144 13.81 1.87 19.88
N THR A 145 14.26 3.12 19.73
CA THR A 145 15.45 3.57 18.96
C THR A 145 16.81 3.01 19.46
N ASN A 146 16.81 2.02 20.35
CA ASN A 146 18.02 1.39 20.89
C ASN A 146 18.34 0.05 20.20
N ALA A 147 18.20 -0.02 18.88
CA ALA A 147 18.76 -1.11 18.09
C ALA A 147 19.73 -0.53 17.07
N SER A 148 20.98 -0.37 17.50
CA SER A 148 22.15 -0.18 16.66
C SER A 148 22.34 -1.40 15.75
N ILE A 149 21.47 -1.61 14.77
CA ILE A 149 21.63 -2.70 13.79
C ILE A 149 21.09 -2.22 12.45
N LEU A 150 21.92 -1.46 11.73
CA LEU A 150 22.08 -1.51 10.28
C LEU A 150 23.45 -0.92 9.95
N THR A 151 24.53 -1.55 10.41
CA THR A 151 25.78 -1.46 9.66
C THR A 151 25.67 -2.44 8.49
N PRO A 152 25.89 -2.01 7.25
CA PRO A 152 26.08 -2.95 6.14
C PRO A 152 27.17 -3.93 6.53
N VAL A 153 26.92 -5.22 6.35
CA VAL A 153 28.01 -6.20 6.33
C VAL A 153 28.72 -5.93 5.02
N ASP A 154 29.87 -5.26 5.10
CA ASP A 154 30.79 -5.12 3.98
C ASP A 154 31.18 -6.51 3.46
N ASN A 155 31.08 -6.71 2.15
CA ASN A 155 31.55 -7.90 1.44
C ASN A 155 33.08 -7.93 1.34
#